data_AF-A0A962PT53-F1
#
_entry.id   AF-A0A962PT53-F1
#
_cell.length_a   1.000
_cell.length_b   1.000
_cell.length_c   1.000
_cell.angle_alpha   90.00
_cell.angle_beta   90.00
_cell.angle_gamma   90.00
#
_symmetry.space_group_name_H-M   'P 1'
#
loop_
_entity.id
_entity.type
_entity.pdbx_description
1 polymer ?
#
loop_
_entity_poly.entity_id
_entity_poly.type
_entity_poly.pdbx_seq_one_letter_code
_entity_poly.pdbx_strand_id
1 'polypeptide(L)'
;MEVFRYAIDRFDILTDVDDEWERFAAENGAPDLTRDSVVGRSIFSFIAGSETRQIYRELFVRARHNPAPIVIPFRCDAPAIRRDMTLEVIGNSIGDIELTGRLLSAEAREAVAALGDVARSDEIVRMCSWCKRVDIEGNWVDLEVATRELSLFASYPLPRFSHGICTRCTAEFGD
;
A
#
# COMPACT_ATOMS: atom_id res chain seq x y z
N MET A 1 -11.70 -12.72 10.59
CA MET A 1 -10.36 -12.31 10.12
C MET A 1 -10.54 -11.90 8.69
N GLU A 2 -10.42 -10.61 8.39
CA GLU A 2 -10.65 -10.10 7.03
C GLU A 2 -9.44 -10.47 6.17
N VAL A 3 -9.72 -11.18 5.08
CA VAL A 3 -8.73 -11.68 4.12
C VAL A 3 -9.29 -11.36 2.75
N PHE A 4 -8.47 -10.77 1.88
CA PHE A 4 -8.79 -10.58 0.47
C PHE A 4 -7.72 -11.21 -0.39
N ARG A 5 -8.09 -11.58 -1.62
CA ARG A 5 -7.18 -12.22 -2.58
C ARG A 5 -7.32 -11.62 -3.96
N TYR A 6 -6.21 -11.65 -4.67
CA TYR A 6 -6.14 -11.31 -6.07
C TYR A 6 -4.98 -12.03 -6.72
N ALA A 7 -5.07 -12.20 -8.03
CA ALA A 7 -4.06 -12.90 -8.81
C ALA A 7 -3.59 -12.04 -9.98
N ILE A 8 -2.32 -12.20 -10.34
CA ILE A 8 -1.73 -11.62 -11.54
C ILE A 8 -1.04 -12.69 -12.37
N ASP A 9 -1.06 -12.53 -13.69
CA ASP A 9 -0.34 -13.43 -14.60
C ASP A 9 1.16 -13.12 -14.68
N ARG A 10 1.89 -13.89 -15.48
CA ARG A 10 3.32 -13.65 -15.80
C ARG A 10 3.64 -12.29 -16.41
N PHE A 11 2.65 -11.53 -16.87
CA PHE A 11 2.80 -10.18 -17.43
C PHE A 11 2.33 -9.07 -16.46
N ASP A 12 2.10 -9.43 -15.19
CA ASP A 12 1.62 -8.54 -14.15
C ASP A 12 0.22 -7.96 -14.45
N ILE A 13 -0.60 -8.71 -15.18
CA ILE A 13 -2.01 -8.40 -15.47
C ILE A 13 -2.90 -9.06 -14.43
N LEU A 14 -3.81 -8.30 -13.83
CA LEU A 14 -4.82 -8.83 -12.91
C LEU A 14 -5.71 -9.85 -13.62
N THR A 15 -5.73 -11.07 -13.11
CA THR A 15 -6.55 -12.18 -13.63
C THR A 15 -7.75 -12.48 -12.76
N ASP A 16 -7.68 -12.16 -11.47
CA ASP A 16 -8.75 -12.45 -10.50
C ASP A 16 -8.68 -11.52 -9.27
N VAL A 17 -9.83 -11.25 -8.65
CA VAL A 17 -10.00 -10.58 -7.35
C VAL A 17 -11.20 -11.21 -6.63
N ASP A 18 -11.13 -11.52 -5.34
CA ASP A 18 -12.28 -12.09 -4.60
C ASP A 18 -13.31 -11.03 -4.17
N ASP A 19 -14.49 -11.48 -3.72
CA ASP A 19 -15.57 -10.59 -3.27
C ASP A 19 -15.13 -9.74 -2.07
N GLU A 20 -14.28 -10.30 -1.20
CA GLU A 20 -13.67 -9.58 -0.09
C GLU A 20 -12.74 -8.46 -0.55
N TRP A 21 -12.02 -8.61 -1.67
CA TRP A 21 -11.21 -7.55 -2.26
C TRP A 21 -12.09 -6.37 -2.70
N GLU A 22 -13.20 -6.63 -3.39
CA GLU A 22 -14.13 -5.58 -3.83
C GLU A 22 -14.77 -4.88 -2.64
N ARG A 23 -15.21 -5.65 -1.63
CA ARG A 23 -15.75 -5.10 -0.39
C ARG A 23 -14.72 -4.21 0.30
N PHE A 24 -13.47 -4.67 0.40
CA PHE A 24 -12.39 -3.91 1.00
C PHE A 24 -12.12 -2.61 0.23
N ALA A 25 -12.11 -2.63 -1.10
CA ALA A 25 -11.94 -1.44 -1.92
C ALA A 25 -13.07 -0.42 -1.72
N ALA A 26 -14.33 -0.87 -1.70
CA ALA A 26 -15.49 -0.02 -1.47
C ALA A 26 -15.46 0.63 -0.06
N GLU A 27 -15.16 -0.15 0.98
CA GLU A 27 -15.03 0.34 2.35
C GLU A 27 -13.88 1.36 2.53
N ASN A 28 -12.91 1.36 1.61
CA ASN A 28 -11.78 2.29 1.60
C ASN A 28 -11.91 3.41 0.55
N GLY A 29 -13.14 3.69 0.09
CA GLY A 29 -13.43 4.86 -0.74
C GLY A 29 -13.17 4.68 -2.23
N ALA A 30 -13.04 3.43 -2.69
CA ALA A 30 -12.84 3.10 -4.10
C ALA A 30 -13.90 2.10 -4.61
N PRO A 31 -15.21 2.43 -4.53
CA PRO A 31 -16.29 1.52 -4.93
C PRO A 31 -16.30 1.18 -6.44
N ASP A 32 -15.64 2.00 -7.26
CA ASP A 32 -15.52 1.77 -8.70
C ASP A 32 -14.46 0.70 -9.03
N LEU A 33 -13.66 0.26 -8.06
CA LEU A 33 -12.72 -0.85 -8.20
C LEU A 33 -13.47 -2.17 -7.97
N THR A 34 -14.05 -2.69 -9.03
CA THR A 34 -14.75 -3.97 -9.10
C THR A 34 -13.93 -4.95 -9.93
N ARG A 35 -14.22 -6.26 -9.85
CA ARG A 35 -13.61 -7.27 -10.72
C ARG A 35 -13.66 -6.86 -12.19
N ASP A 36 -14.79 -6.38 -12.66
CA ASP A 36 -14.99 -5.98 -14.06
C ASP A 36 -14.14 -4.77 -14.47
N SER A 37 -13.82 -3.87 -13.52
CA SER A 37 -13.04 -2.66 -13.83
C SER A 37 -11.52 -2.85 -13.71
N VAL A 38 -11.07 -3.93 -13.04
CA VAL A 38 -9.66 -4.18 -12.75
C VAL A 38 -9.06 -5.38 -13.47
N VAL A 39 -9.82 -6.46 -13.70
CA VAL A 39 -9.34 -7.65 -14.41
C VAL A 39 -8.96 -7.30 -15.86
N GLY A 40 -7.85 -7.86 -16.33
CA GLY A 40 -7.28 -7.57 -17.65
C GLY A 40 -6.40 -6.31 -17.69
N ARG A 41 -6.19 -5.63 -16.56
CA ARG A 41 -5.32 -4.45 -16.46
C ARG A 41 -4.05 -4.76 -15.70
N SER A 42 -2.98 -4.02 -15.99
CA SER A 42 -1.74 -4.14 -15.23
C SER A 42 -1.95 -3.71 -13.78
N ILE A 43 -1.46 -4.50 -12.83
CA ILE A 43 -1.46 -4.15 -11.40
C ILE A 43 -0.76 -2.81 -11.13
N PHE A 44 0.25 -2.46 -11.94
CA PHE A 44 0.98 -1.19 -11.81
C PHE A 44 0.15 0.04 -12.19
N SER A 45 -1.01 -0.12 -12.83
CA SER A 45 -1.99 0.96 -13.00
C SER A 45 -2.63 1.39 -11.68
N PHE A 46 -2.62 0.53 -10.66
CA PHE A 46 -3.23 0.77 -9.34
C PHE A 46 -2.20 1.07 -8.24
N ILE A 47 -0.91 0.85 -8.51
CA ILE A 47 0.18 1.20 -7.59
C ILE A 47 0.72 2.58 -7.96
N ALA A 48 0.68 3.52 -7.01
CA ALA A 48 1.21 4.87 -7.18
C ALA A 48 2.72 4.95 -6.83
N GLY A 49 3.45 5.85 -7.51
CA GLY A 49 4.87 6.11 -7.26
C GLY A 49 5.82 5.16 -7.98
N SER A 50 6.84 5.71 -8.66
CA SER A 50 7.82 4.92 -9.42
C SER A 50 8.67 4.01 -8.52
N GLU A 51 9.09 4.52 -7.37
CA GLU A 51 9.89 3.77 -6.39
C GLU A 51 9.10 2.56 -5.85
N THR A 52 7.83 2.76 -5.48
CA THR A 52 6.95 1.68 -5.02
C THR A 52 6.74 0.64 -6.13
N ARG A 53 6.50 1.08 -7.38
CA ARG A 53 6.36 0.16 -8.52
C ARG A 53 7.62 -0.67 -8.75
N GLN A 54 8.80 -0.08 -8.64
CA GLN A 54 10.06 -0.82 -8.80
C GLN A 54 10.19 -1.94 -7.76
N ILE A 55 9.88 -1.63 -6.50
CA ILE A 55 9.98 -2.62 -5.42
C ILE A 55 8.99 -3.77 -5.60
N TYR A 56 7.76 -3.48 -6.04
CA TYR A 56 6.80 -4.54 -6.40
C TYR A 56 7.28 -5.38 -7.59
N ARG A 57 7.98 -4.81 -8.57
CA ARG A 57 8.58 -5.60 -9.67
C ARG A 57 9.63 -6.57 -9.13
N GLU A 58 10.52 -6.10 -8.26
CA GLU A 58 11.54 -6.94 -7.64
C GLU A 58 10.91 -8.05 -6.77
N LEU A 59 9.86 -7.72 -6.01
CA LEU A 59 9.07 -8.69 -5.24
C LEU A 59 8.44 -9.76 -6.12
N PHE A 60 7.82 -9.38 -7.25
CA PHE A 60 7.20 -10.35 -8.15
C PHE A 60 8.23 -11.23 -8.86
N VAL A 61 9.39 -10.66 -9.24
CA VAL A 61 10.51 -11.45 -9.75
C VAL A 61 10.97 -12.46 -8.69
N ARG A 62 11.17 -12.05 -7.43
CA ARG A 62 11.57 -12.97 -6.35
C ARG A 62 10.52 -14.05 -6.10
N ALA A 63 9.24 -13.68 -6.05
CA ALA A 63 8.14 -14.62 -5.82
C ALA A 63 8.03 -15.69 -6.93
N ARG A 64 8.23 -15.32 -8.19
CA ARG A 64 8.21 -16.28 -9.33
C ARG A 64 9.36 -17.29 -9.30
N HIS A 65 10.50 -16.93 -8.72
CA HIS A 65 11.67 -17.80 -8.64
C HIS A 65 11.80 -18.52 -7.28
N ASN A 66 10.92 -18.23 -6.33
CA ASN A 66 10.95 -18.80 -4.98
C ASN A 66 9.72 -19.69 -4.74
N PRO A 67 9.90 -20.99 -4.43
CA PRO A 67 8.78 -21.87 -4.10
C PRO A 67 8.13 -21.55 -2.74
N ALA A 68 8.80 -20.78 -1.88
CA ALA A 68 8.27 -20.38 -0.58
C ALA A 68 7.51 -19.05 -0.66
N PRO A 69 6.38 -18.90 0.08
CA PRO A 69 5.67 -17.62 0.19
C PRO A 69 6.57 -16.50 0.71
N ILE A 70 6.44 -15.32 0.12
CA ILE A 70 7.03 -14.09 0.65
C ILE A 70 5.93 -13.34 1.41
N VAL A 71 6.14 -13.01 2.67
CA VAL A 71 5.17 -12.29 3.50
C VAL A 71 5.74 -10.94 3.89
N ILE A 72 5.08 -9.85 3.48
CA ILE A 72 5.48 -8.48 3.83
C ILE A 72 4.45 -7.83 4.76
N PRO A 73 4.88 -7.19 5.86
CA PRO A 73 3.99 -6.35 6.67
C PRO A 73 3.77 -5.00 5.98
N PHE A 74 2.56 -4.48 6.03
CA PHE A 74 2.23 -3.15 5.53
C PHE A 74 1.05 -2.52 6.27
N ARG A 75 0.85 -1.21 6.08
CA ARG A 75 -0.25 -0.43 6.62
C ARG A 75 -1.23 0.00 5.54
N CYS A 76 -2.52 -0.20 5.78
CA CYS A 76 -3.63 0.25 4.93
C CYS A 76 -4.58 1.17 5.70
N ASP A 77 -4.03 2.30 6.10
CA ASP A 77 -4.70 3.27 6.95
C ASP A 77 -5.78 4.07 6.22
N ALA A 78 -6.88 4.31 6.93
CA ALA A 78 -7.86 5.35 6.63
C ALA A 78 -7.66 6.54 7.59
N PRO A 79 -8.31 7.70 7.37
CA PRO A 79 -8.15 8.87 8.24
C PRO A 79 -8.34 8.53 9.73
N ALA A 80 -9.44 7.87 10.09
CA ALA A 80 -9.80 7.55 11.48
C ALA A 80 -9.42 6.12 11.93
N ILE A 81 -8.74 5.34 11.09
CA ILE A 81 -8.41 3.94 11.40
C ILE A 81 -6.99 3.63 10.97
N ARG A 82 -6.18 3.14 11.89
CA ARG A 82 -4.88 2.53 11.60
C ARG A 82 -5.06 1.03 11.41
N ARG A 83 -4.47 0.46 10.35
CA ARG A 83 -4.54 -0.99 10.07
C ARG A 83 -3.17 -1.55 9.83
N ASP A 84 -2.77 -2.53 10.65
CA ASP A 84 -1.58 -3.33 10.39
C ASP A 84 -2.01 -4.61 9.66
N MET A 85 -1.34 -4.92 8.55
CA MET A 85 -1.70 -5.99 7.62
C MET A 85 -0.46 -6.77 7.18
N THR A 86 -0.68 -7.97 6.62
CA THR A 86 0.32 -8.67 5.82
C THR A 86 -0.15 -8.86 4.39
N LEU A 87 0.80 -8.87 3.46
CA LEU A 87 0.60 -9.33 2.09
C LEU A 87 1.48 -10.56 1.88
N GLU A 88 0.84 -11.70 1.69
CA GLU A 88 1.47 -12.95 1.29
C GLU A 88 1.49 -13.02 -0.24
N VAL A 89 2.66 -13.33 -0.82
CA VAL A 89 2.90 -13.34 -2.27
C VAL A 89 3.50 -14.69 -2.64
N ILE A 90 2.77 -15.45 -3.46
CA ILE A 90 3.12 -16.81 -3.84
C ILE A 90 3.16 -16.90 -5.37
N GLY A 91 4.35 -17.14 -5.92
CA GLY A 91 4.51 -17.46 -7.33
C GLY A 91 4.27 -18.94 -7.62
N ASN A 92 3.83 -19.25 -8.84
CA ASN A 92 3.71 -20.63 -9.32
C ASN A 92 4.66 -20.93 -10.48
N SER A 93 4.69 -22.19 -10.92
CA SER A 93 5.62 -22.68 -11.95
C SER A 93 5.39 -22.09 -13.36
N ILE A 94 4.23 -21.49 -13.62
CA ILE A 94 3.91 -20.85 -14.91
C ILE A 94 4.12 -19.33 -14.89
N GLY A 95 4.54 -18.78 -13.75
CA GLY A 95 4.87 -17.37 -13.57
C GLY A 95 3.72 -16.50 -13.10
N ASP A 96 2.56 -17.08 -12.78
CA ASP A 96 1.46 -16.33 -12.15
C ASP A 96 1.73 -16.20 -10.64
N ILE A 97 1.10 -15.20 -10.03
CA ILE A 97 1.25 -14.88 -8.62
C ILE A 97 -0.12 -14.75 -7.97
N GLU A 98 -0.30 -15.43 -6.84
CA GLU A 98 -1.41 -15.20 -5.92
C GLU A 98 -0.96 -14.25 -4.79
N LEU A 99 -1.80 -13.25 -4.51
CA LEU A 99 -1.57 -12.27 -3.46
C LEU A 99 -2.71 -12.35 -2.44
N THR A 100 -2.37 -12.57 -1.18
CA THR A 100 -3.34 -12.63 -0.08
C THR A 100 -3.06 -11.55 0.94
N GLY A 101 -3.97 -10.59 1.05
CA GLY A 101 -3.95 -9.57 2.10
C GLY A 101 -4.66 -10.07 3.35
N ARG A 102 -4.06 -9.86 4.54
CA ARG A 102 -4.69 -10.21 5.83
C ARG A 102 -4.63 -9.04 6.79
N LEU A 103 -5.76 -8.73 7.41
CA LEU A 103 -5.83 -7.79 8.51
C LEU A 103 -5.29 -8.43 9.79
N LEU A 104 -4.28 -7.83 10.41
CA LEU A 104 -3.73 -8.27 11.70
C LEU A 104 -4.40 -7.53 12.86
N SER A 105 -4.50 -6.20 12.74
CA SER A 105 -5.14 -5.33 13.72
C SER A 105 -5.75 -4.11 13.04
N ALA A 106 -6.83 -3.59 13.62
CA ALA A 106 -7.43 -2.33 13.26
C ALA A 106 -7.74 -1.54 14.53
N GLU A 107 -7.21 -0.32 14.61
CA GLU A 107 -7.37 0.55 15.77
C GLU A 107 -7.98 1.87 15.33
N ALA A 108 -9.10 2.23 15.99
CA ALA A 108 -9.65 3.57 15.84
C ALA A 108 -8.65 4.59 16.38
N ARG A 109 -8.54 5.73 15.69
CA ARG A 109 -7.68 6.85 16.10
C ARG A 109 -8.37 8.17 15.79
N GLU A 110 -7.82 9.25 16.33
CA GLU A 110 -8.17 10.59 15.86
C GLU A 110 -7.90 10.72 14.36
N ALA A 111 -8.82 11.33 13.64
CA ALA A 111 -8.77 11.41 12.19
C ALA A 111 -7.54 12.21 11.72
N VAL A 112 -6.65 11.56 10.97
CA VAL A 112 -5.53 12.23 10.33
C VAL A 112 -5.99 12.84 9.01
N ALA A 113 -6.25 14.15 9.01
CA ALA A 113 -6.77 14.89 7.86
C ALA A 113 -5.92 14.69 6.59
N ALA A 114 -4.61 14.51 6.75
CA ALA A 114 -3.69 14.28 5.64
C ALA A 114 -4.00 13.00 4.84
N LEU A 115 -4.67 11.99 5.41
CA LEU A 115 -5.10 10.80 4.69
C LEU A 115 -6.49 10.91 4.05
N GLY A 116 -7.21 12.01 4.29
CA GLY A 116 -8.53 12.24 3.73
C GLY A 116 -8.50 12.90 2.35
N ASP A 117 -9.69 13.02 1.77
CA ASP A 117 -9.92 13.84 0.58
C ASP A 117 -10.08 15.31 1.01
N VAL A 118 -8.98 16.05 0.95
CA VAL A 118 -8.86 17.44 1.39
C VAL A 118 -8.05 18.22 0.35
N ALA A 119 -8.27 19.54 0.26
CA ALA A 119 -7.54 20.35 -0.71
C ALA A 119 -6.03 20.28 -0.45
N ARG A 120 -5.27 20.19 -1.54
CA ARG A 120 -3.83 20.00 -1.52
C ARG A 120 -3.08 21.21 -2.06
N SER A 121 -1.97 21.56 -1.43
CA SER A 121 -0.98 22.48 -1.97
C SER A 121 -0.14 21.79 -3.06
N ASP A 122 0.82 22.51 -3.64
CA ASP A 122 1.81 21.94 -4.55
C ASP A 122 3.07 21.43 -3.82
N GLU A 123 3.13 21.61 -2.51
CA GLU A 123 4.19 21.03 -1.68
C GLU A 123 4.05 19.50 -1.63
N ILE A 124 5.19 18.80 -1.64
CA ILE A 124 5.25 17.34 -1.68
C ILE A 124 6.00 16.82 -0.45
N VAL A 125 5.34 15.95 0.30
CA VAL A 125 5.93 15.18 1.40
C VAL A 125 6.03 13.72 0.96
N ARG A 126 7.18 13.07 1.19
CA ARG A 126 7.31 11.64 0.88
C ARG A 126 6.71 10.80 2.00
N MET A 127 5.93 9.80 1.64
CA MET A 127 5.37 8.81 2.56
C MET A 127 5.77 7.40 2.12
N CYS A 128 6.14 6.57 3.09
CA CYS A 128 6.48 5.18 2.85
C CYS A 128 5.19 4.39 2.57
N SER A 129 5.15 3.69 1.44
CA SER A 129 3.99 2.91 1.01
C SER A 129 3.69 1.70 1.91
N TRP A 130 4.68 1.19 2.66
CA TRP A 130 4.50 0.05 3.58
C TRP A 130 4.23 0.47 5.01
N CYS A 131 5.08 1.27 5.65
CA CYS A 131 4.90 1.61 7.07
C CYS A 131 4.17 2.93 7.32
N LYS A 132 3.83 3.69 6.25
CA LYS A 132 3.17 5.02 6.32
C LYS A 132 3.93 6.09 7.11
N ARG A 133 5.21 5.86 7.43
CA ARG A 133 6.10 6.91 7.91
C ARG A 133 6.27 7.98 6.85
N VAL A 134 6.42 9.22 7.28
CA VAL A 134 6.69 10.36 6.41
C VAL A 134 8.13 10.81 6.59
N ASP A 135 8.71 11.25 5.48
CA ASP A 135 10.07 11.76 5.45
C ASP A 135 10.10 13.26 5.73
N ILE A 136 10.85 13.65 6.75
CA ILE A 136 11.08 15.04 7.12
C ILE A 136 12.59 15.26 7.12
N GLU A 137 13.07 15.90 6.05
CA GLU A 137 14.50 16.22 5.87
C GLU A 137 15.43 14.99 6.00
N GLY A 138 15.00 13.81 5.54
CA GLY A 138 15.74 12.56 5.63
C GLY A 138 15.40 11.70 6.86
N ASN A 139 14.59 12.21 7.78
CA ASN A 139 14.16 11.50 8.98
C ASN A 139 12.74 10.95 8.79
N TRP A 140 12.63 9.63 8.77
CA TRP A 140 11.34 8.94 8.66
C TRP A 140 10.67 8.83 10.02
N VAL A 141 9.57 9.54 10.21
CA VAL A 141 8.79 9.55 11.46
C VAL A 141 7.38 9.02 11.23
N ASP A 142 6.74 8.52 12.29
CA ASP A 142 5.34 8.09 12.22
C ASP A 142 4.45 9.29 11.83
N LEU A 143 3.44 9.03 10.99
CA LEU A 143 2.54 10.07 10.48
C LEU A 143 1.91 10.87 11.62
N GLU A 144 1.56 10.19 12.70
CA GLU A 144 1.00 10.77 13.91
C GLU A 144 1.97 11.76 14.57
N VAL A 145 3.26 11.44 14.63
CA VAL A 145 4.31 12.33 15.17
C VAL A 145 4.46 13.54 14.25
N ALA A 146 4.51 13.32 12.93
CA ALA A 146 4.59 14.42 11.96
C ALA A 146 3.40 15.39 12.06
N THR A 147 2.20 14.85 12.30
CA THR A 147 0.99 15.67 12.46
C THR A 147 0.99 16.46 13.77
N ARG A 148 1.25 15.79 14.91
CA ARG A 148 1.06 16.37 16.25
C ARG A 148 2.26 17.17 16.73
N GLU A 149 3.47 16.66 16.53
CA GLU A 149 4.67 17.22 17.15
C GLU A 149 5.39 18.19 16.21
N LEU A 150 5.31 17.94 14.90
CA LEU A 150 6.03 18.73 13.90
C LEU A 150 5.13 19.70 13.12
N SER A 151 3.82 19.69 13.41
CA SER A 151 2.85 20.59 12.78
C SER A 151 2.88 20.57 11.24
N LEU A 152 3.34 19.47 10.64
CA LEU A 152 3.57 19.33 9.18
C LEU A 152 2.28 19.51 8.37
N PHE A 153 1.13 19.41 9.03
CA PHE A 153 -0.21 19.56 8.47
C PHE A 153 -1.04 20.62 9.21
N ALA A 154 -0.39 21.57 9.90
CA ALA A 154 -1.06 22.66 10.60
C ALA A 154 -1.48 23.82 9.66
N SER A 155 -0.97 23.82 8.42
CA SER A 155 -1.25 24.84 7.39
C SER A 155 -2.17 24.28 6.31
N TYR A 156 -3.16 25.07 5.88
CA TYR A 156 -4.06 24.72 4.79
C TYR A 156 -3.77 25.57 3.54
N PRO A 157 -3.77 25.00 2.33
CA PRO A 157 -4.03 23.59 1.99
C PRO A 157 -2.88 22.63 2.36
N LEU A 158 -3.19 21.35 2.62
CA LEU A 158 -2.20 20.35 3.07
C LEU A 158 -1.27 19.91 1.92
N PRO A 159 0.00 19.53 2.18
CA PRO A 159 0.86 18.98 1.14
C PRO A 159 0.31 17.67 0.54
N ARG A 160 0.75 17.37 -0.68
CA ARG A 160 0.51 16.10 -1.38
C ARG A 160 1.49 15.04 -0.89
N PHE A 161 1.09 13.79 -0.97
CA PHE A 161 2.00 12.67 -0.76
C PHE A 161 2.58 12.16 -2.06
N SER A 162 3.91 12.16 -2.16
CA SER A 162 4.60 11.23 -3.04
C SER A 162 4.87 9.92 -2.27
N HIS A 163 4.78 8.80 -2.97
CA HIS A 163 4.88 7.48 -2.37
C HIS A 163 6.21 6.81 -2.75
N GLY A 164 6.99 6.43 -1.73
CA GLY A 164 8.27 5.74 -1.83
C GLY A 164 8.39 4.63 -0.78
N ILE A 165 9.59 4.12 -0.52
CA ILE A 165 9.85 3.16 0.58
C ILE A 165 11.01 3.66 1.43
N CYS A 166 10.85 3.63 2.76
CA CYS A 166 11.86 4.10 3.69
C CYS A 166 13.02 3.10 3.84
N THR A 167 14.18 3.60 4.28
CA THR A 167 15.41 2.79 4.43
C THR A 167 15.22 1.55 5.28
N ARG A 168 14.42 1.65 6.35
CA ARG A 168 14.07 0.50 7.19
C ARG A 168 13.32 -0.58 6.42
N CYS A 169 12.25 -0.19 5.71
CA CYS A 169 11.45 -1.12 4.93
C CYS A 169 12.23 -1.73 3.77
N THR A 170 13.12 -0.97 3.12
CA THR A 170 14.03 -1.50 2.10
C THR A 170 14.99 -2.55 2.67
N ALA A 171 15.57 -2.29 3.84
CA ALA A 171 16.49 -3.24 4.50
C ALA A 171 15.76 -4.53 4.91
N GLU A 172 14.54 -4.44 5.43
CA GLU A 172 13.71 -5.61 5.77
C GLU A 172 13.32 -6.46 4.54
N PHE A 173 13.42 -5.92 3.31
CA PHE A 173 13.12 -6.63 2.06
C PHE A 173 14.36 -7.15 1.30
N GLY A 174 15.53 -6.54 1.52
CA GLY A 174 16.77 -6.85 0.81
C GLY A 174 17.46 -8.16 1.20
N ASP A 175 17.05 -8.75 2.32
CA ASP A 175 17.51 -10.06 2.82
C ASP A 175 16.55 -11.21 2.39
#